data_AF-A0A962VY95-F1
#
_entry.id   AF-A0A962VY95-F1
#
_cell.length_a   1.000
_cell.length_b   1.000
_cell.length_c   1.000
_cell.angle_alpha   90.00
_cell.angle_beta   90.00
_cell.angle_gamma   90.00
#
_symmetry.space_group_name_H-M   'P 1'
#
loop_
_entity.id
_entity.type
_entity.pdbx_description
1 polymer ?
#
loop_
_entity_poly.entity_id
_entity_poly.type
_entity_poly.pdbx_seq_one_letter_code
_entity_poly.pdbx_strand_id
1 'polypeptide(L)'
;MSRLDRLNLRRYDPDVVEAKLLNESYRNIAQSDSVKYVIGAMQPIDPEYTKNTYKQAERVRAQLESRLTEKCEYKYQGSVTNDTHIKAKSDIDLLVIIDKFFTLEQPQTPKSPYKGNPTQDLLDLRKESEESLEAAFPKATVDKKGSKSIAIEGGSLTRKVDVVPSNWYHTNKYSETGNEIYKGVQILDKSVPCRLANTPFLHNAWIEHKDGITSGGLRKACRLMKSLKYDSEKIDLSSYDIVSIAFNMEDYKLSLPRGSELGILAACLDYCRNLQADSVLRNSIDVPDGHRKVFSEGHATLNGLNQLTAELESLSNDVLRENYRSFKKLAEARVEY
;
A
#
# COMPACT_ATOMS: atom_id res chain seq x y z
N MET A 1 14.38 2.88 21.00
CA MET A 1 14.14 1.63 20.24
C MET A 1 14.82 1.76 18.89
N SER A 2 15.61 0.77 18.46
CA SER A 2 16.33 0.85 17.17
C SER A 2 15.38 0.73 15.96
N ARG A 3 15.87 0.99 14.74
CA ARG A 3 15.12 0.71 13.50
C ARG A 3 14.78 -0.78 13.39
N LEU A 4 15.73 -1.66 13.70
CA LEU A 4 15.55 -3.11 13.66
C LEU A 4 14.51 -3.60 14.68
N ASP A 5 14.51 -3.06 15.90
CA ASP A 5 13.51 -3.41 16.92
C ASP A 5 12.09 -3.03 16.47
N ARG A 6 11.91 -1.82 15.93
CA ARG A 6 10.63 -1.36 15.39
C ARG A 6 10.15 -2.21 14.23
N LEU A 7 11.06 -2.64 13.36
CA LEU A 7 10.78 -3.57 12.27
C LEU A 7 10.31 -4.93 12.81
N ASN A 8 11.03 -5.51 13.77
CA ASN A 8 10.68 -6.79 14.36
C ASN A 8 9.30 -6.76 15.05
N LEU A 9 8.99 -5.68 15.77
CA LEU A 9 7.71 -5.52 16.46
C LEU A 9 6.53 -5.45 15.49
N ARG A 10 6.63 -4.67 14.41
CA ARG A 10 5.51 -4.53 13.46
C ARG A 10 5.30 -5.76 12.56
N ARG A 11 6.32 -6.61 12.43
CA ARG A 11 6.31 -7.83 11.59
C ARG A 11 6.00 -9.09 12.38
N TYR A 12 5.53 -8.95 13.62
CA TYR A 12 5.11 -10.06 14.44
C TYR A 12 3.68 -9.85 14.94
N ASP A 13 2.89 -10.91 14.89
CA ASP A 13 1.57 -10.97 15.50
C ASP A 13 1.46 -12.26 16.31
N PRO A 14 1.39 -12.18 17.66
CA PRO A 14 1.28 -13.37 18.51
C PRO A 14 -0.05 -14.10 18.34
N ASP A 15 -1.07 -13.45 17.79
CA ASP A 15 -2.42 -14.01 17.65
C ASP A 15 -2.55 -14.97 16.45
N VAL A 16 -1.51 -15.08 15.61
CA VAL A 16 -1.47 -15.99 14.45
C VAL A 16 -0.33 -16.99 14.65
N VAL A 17 -0.64 -18.06 15.35
CA VAL A 17 0.32 -19.09 15.80
C VAL A 17 0.87 -19.91 14.62
N GLU A 18 0.13 -19.98 13.51
CA GLU A 18 0.54 -20.69 12.30
C GLU A 18 1.68 -19.98 11.54
N ALA A 19 1.93 -18.70 11.82
CA ALA A 19 2.99 -17.94 11.16
C ALA A 19 4.37 -18.45 11.62
N LYS A 20 5.07 -19.12 10.70
CA LYS A 20 6.41 -19.69 10.96
C LYS A 20 7.55 -18.69 10.78
N LEU A 21 7.23 -17.42 10.51
CA LEU A 21 8.19 -16.34 10.28
C LEU A 21 9.16 -16.68 9.12
N LEU A 22 8.65 -17.32 8.07
CA LEU A 22 9.44 -17.82 6.94
C LEU A 22 10.12 -16.66 6.19
N ASN A 23 9.41 -15.53 6.08
CA ASN A 23 9.90 -14.32 5.43
C ASN A 23 10.74 -13.44 6.36
N GLU A 24 11.00 -13.87 7.60
CA GLU A 24 11.77 -13.12 8.60
C GLU A 24 13.21 -13.63 8.74
N SER A 25 13.75 -14.27 7.70
CA SER A 25 15.09 -14.88 7.71
C SER A 25 16.22 -13.88 8.04
N TYR A 26 16.01 -12.59 7.77
CA TYR A 26 16.93 -11.50 8.15
C TYR A 26 17.20 -11.42 9.67
N ARG A 27 16.35 -12.00 10.51
CA ARG A 27 16.58 -12.04 11.96
C ARG A 27 17.82 -12.89 12.31
N ASN A 28 18.09 -13.92 11.51
CA ASN A 28 19.09 -14.95 11.78
C ASN A 28 20.40 -14.78 11.02
N ILE A 29 20.50 -13.83 10.08
CA ILE A 29 21.75 -13.62 9.34
C ILE A 29 22.83 -13.02 10.25
N ALA A 30 24.08 -13.42 10.04
CA ALA A 30 25.24 -12.85 10.74
C ALA A 30 25.68 -11.53 10.09
N GLN A 31 24.84 -10.51 10.19
CA GLN A 31 25.07 -9.17 9.65
C GLN A 31 24.76 -8.09 10.69
N SER A 32 25.18 -6.86 10.42
CA SER A 32 24.91 -5.72 11.29
C SER A 32 23.41 -5.35 11.32
N ASP A 33 22.99 -4.63 12.35
CA ASP A 33 21.58 -4.30 12.55
C ASP A 33 21.00 -3.46 11.41
N SER A 34 21.79 -2.53 10.85
CA SER A 34 21.36 -1.72 9.71
C SER A 34 21.18 -2.55 8.44
N VAL A 35 22.07 -3.53 8.19
CA VAL A 35 21.92 -4.46 7.06
C VAL A 35 20.71 -5.37 7.26
N LYS A 36 20.51 -5.91 8.48
CA LYS A 36 19.31 -6.68 8.84
C LYS A 36 18.04 -5.87 8.62
N TYR A 37 18.03 -4.60 9.01
CA TYR A 37 16.89 -3.70 8.80
C TYR A 37 16.60 -3.52 7.31
N VAL A 38 17.62 -3.23 6.47
CA VAL A 38 17.41 -3.07 5.01
C VAL A 38 16.77 -4.31 4.41
N ILE A 39 17.33 -5.50 4.70
CA ILE A 39 16.84 -6.76 4.14
C ILE A 39 15.41 -7.05 4.64
N GLY A 40 15.18 -6.96 5.95
CA GLY A 40 13.86 -7.25 6.53
C GLY A 40 12.79 -6.23 6.14
N ALA A 41 13.14 -4.96 5.94
CA ALA A 41 12.22 -3.94 5.46
C ALA A 41 11.81 -4.18 4.00
N MET A 42 12.65 -4.83 3.19
CA MET A 42 12.36 -5.18 1.81
C MET A 42 11.57 -6.49 1.66
N GLN A 43 11.61 -7.37 2.66
CA GLN A 43 10.94 -8.66 2.61
C GLN A 43 9.41 -8.53 2.70
N PRO A 44 8.65 -9.34 1.94
CA PRO A 44 7.20 -9.41 2.08
C PRO A 44 6.82 -9.86 3.48
N ILE A 45 5.64 -9.49 3.96
CA ILE A 45 5.12 -9.97 5.24
C ILE A 45 4.86 -11.49 5.15
N ASP A 46 4.99 -12.20 6.28
CA ASP A 46 4.72 -13.64 6.31
C ASP A 46 3.33 -13.96 5.72
N PRO A 47 3.21 -14.94 4.81
CA PRO A 47 1.96 -15.20 4.11
C PRO A 47 0.79 -15.55 5.02
N GLU A 48 1.03 -16.18 6.18
CA GLU A 48 -0.07 -16.53 7.10
C GLU A 48 -0.70 -15.27 7.73
N TYR A 49 0.07 -14.20 7.96
CA TYR A 49 -0.49 -12.93 8.41
C TYR A 49 -1.38 -12.29 7.33
N THR A 50 -0.92 -12.29 6.07
CA THR A 50 -1.66 -11.79 4.92
C THR A 50 -2.95 -12.59 4.69
N LYS A 51 -2.87 -13.92 4.78
CA LYS A 51 -4.02 -14.82 4.69
C LYS A 51 -5.04 -14.58 5.81
N ASN A 52 -4.58 -14.34 7.04
CA ASN A 52 -5.48 -13.95 8.12
C ASN A 52 -6.19 -12.63 7.82
N THR A 53 -5.49 -11.64 7.24
CA THR A 53 -6.11 -10.37 6.80
C THR A 53 -7.25 -10.59 5.79
N TYR A 54 -7.03 -11.39 4.74
CA TYR A 54 -8.12 -11.75 3.82
C TYR A 54 -9.25 -12.52 4.50
N LYS A 55 -8.93 -13.45 5.41
CA LYS A 55 -9.94 -14.21 6.17
C LYS A 55 -10.84 -13.28 7.00
N GLN A 56 -10.29 -12.28 7.67
CA GLN A 56 -11.10 -11.31 8.43
C GLN A 56 -11.95 -10.43 7.51
N ALA A 57 -11.39 -10.01 6.38
CA ALA A 57 -12.14 -9.25 5.38
C ALA A 57 -13.32 -10.05 4.81
N GLU A 58 -13.14 -11.35 4.57
CA GLU A 58 -14.23 -12.22 4.10
C GLU A 58 -15.32 -12.45 5.15
N ARG A 59 -14.97 -12.48 6.43
CA ARG A 59 -15.98 -12.50 7.50
C ARG A 59 -16.85 -11.25 7.47
N VAL A 60 -16.24 -10.08 7.28
CA VAL A 60 -16.96 -8.79 7.15
C VAL A 60 -17.83 -8.79 5.89
N ARG A 61 -17.26 -9.22 4.75
CA ARG A 61 -17.96 -9.35 3.47
C ARG A 61 -19.22 -10.20 3.59
N ALA A 62 -19.12 -11.41 4.16
CA ALA A 62 -20.24 -12.34 4.30
C ALA A 62 -21.39 -11.77 5.13
N GLN A 63 -21.10 -10.92 6.13
CA GLN A 63 -22.15 -10.26 6.92
C GLN A 63 -22.85 -9.19 6.12
N LEU A 64 -22.12 -8.38 5.34
CA LEU A 64 -22.71 -7.37 4.46
C LEU A 64 -23.53 -8.04 3.35
N GLU A 65 -22.99 -9.06 2.69
CA GLU A 65 -23.64 -9.78 1.57
C GLU A 65 -24.99 -10.40 1.97
N SER A 66 -25.16 -10.77 3.25
CA SER A 66 -26.40 -11.36 3.77
C SER A 66 -27.38 -10.35 4.40
N ARG A 67 -26.99 -9.08 4.57
CA ARG A 67 -27.78 -8.07 5.31
C ARG A 67 -28.14 -6.84 4.49
N LEU A 68 -27.35 -6.51 3.47
CA LEU A 68 -27.64 -5.37 2.61
C LEU A 68 -28.85 -5.67 1.71
N THR A 69 -29.72 -4.69 1.56
CA THR A 69 -30.92 -4.76 0.71
C THR A 69 -30.53 -4.71 -0.76
N GLU A 70 -29.58 -3.84 -1.11
CA GLU A 70 -29.09 -3.68 -2.48
C GLU A 70 -28.02 -4.74 -2.79
N LYS A 71 -28.13 -5.34 -3.97
CA LYS A 71 -27.11 -6.26 -4.46
C LYS A 71 -25.80 -5.50 -4.67
N CYS A 72 -24.72 -6.04 -4.12
CA CYS A 72 -23.39 -5.47 -4.22
C CYS A 72 -22.38 -6.49 -4.74
N GLU A 73 -21.38 -6.01 -5.45
CA GLU A 73 -20.13 -6.72 -5.70
C GLU A 73 -19.07 -6.31 -4.67
N TYR A 74 -18.12 -7.21 -4.43
CA TYR A 74 -17.09 -7.01 -3.43
C TYR A 74 -15.70 -7.21 -4.04
N LYS A 75 -14.80 -6.25 -3.80
CA LYS A 75 -13.40 -6.31 -4.23
C LYS A 75 -12.50 -5.83 -3.11
N TYR A 76 -11.21 -6.10 -3.22
CA TYR A 76 -10.20 -5.62 -2.29
C TYR A 76 -9.30 -4.59 -2.96
N GLN A 77 -8.79 -3.63 -2.19
CA GLN A 77 -7.75 -2.71 -2.64
C GLN A 77 -6.72 -2.44 -1.54
N GLY A 78 -5.74 -1.58 -1.85
CA GLY A 78 -4.75 -1.11 -0.90
C GLY A 78 -3.52 -2.00 -0.81
N SER A 79 -2.65 -1.70 0.15
CA SER A 79 -1.28 -2.24 0.15
C SER A 79 -1.16 -3.76 0.35
N VAL A 80 -2.18 -4.40 0.90
CA VAL A 80 -2.25 -5.85 1.04
C VAL A 80 -2.46 -6.52 -0.31
N THR A 81 -3.24 -5.89 -1.20
CA THR A 81 -3.54 -6.44 -2.54
C THR A 81 -2.37 -6.35 -3.52
N ASN A 82 -1.43 -5.42 -3.28
CA ASN A 82 -0.24 -5.26 -4.12
C ASN A 82 1.05 -5.75 -3.43
N ASP A 83 0.95 -6.44 -2.29
CA ASP A 83 2.06 -6.94 -1.48
C ASP A 83 3.09 -5.85 -1.09
N THR A 84 2.64 -4.62 -0.88
CA THR A 84 3.53 -3.53 -0.39
C THR A 84 3.30 -3.19 1.08
N HIS A 85 2.44 -3.93 1.78
CA HIS A 85 2.23 -3.74 3.21
C HIS A 85 3.48 -4.12 4.02
N ILE A 86 3.65 -3.48 5.17
CA ILE A 86 4.87 -3.56 6.00
C ILE A 86 4.58 -3.97 7.45
N LYS A 87 3.33 -4.35 7.76
CA LYS A 87 2.88 -4.77 9.09
C LYS A 87 2.24 -6.15 9.02
N ALA A 88 2.45 -6.98 10.04
CA ALA A 88 1.73 -8.24 10.24
C ALA A 88 0.23 -7.99 10.51
N LYS A 89 -0.08 -6.94 11.28
CA LYS A 89 -1.42 -6.41 11.51
C LYS A 89 -1.72 -5.25 10.55
N SER A 90 -1.71 -5.55 9.26
CA SER A 90 -2.12 -4.60 8.23
C SER A 90 -3.62 -4.65 7.99
N ASP A 91 -4.19 -3.46 7.89
CA ASP A 91 -5.57 -3.16 7.50
C ASP A 91 -5.79 -3.53 6.02
N ILE A 92 -7.05 -3.77 5.67
CA ILE A 92 -7.45 -4.08 4.29
C ILE A 92 -8.73 -3.32 3.93
N ASP A 93 -8.74 -2.78 2.71
CA ASP A 93 -9.88 -2.07 2.16
C ASP A 93 -10.81 -3.06 1.44
N LEU A 94 -12.06 -3.16 1.91
CA LEU A 94 -13.15 -3.90 1.28
C LEU A 94 -14.03 -2.92 0.50
N LEU A 95 -13.91 -2.93 -0.83
CA LEU A 95 -14.82 -2.20 -1.72
C LEU A 95 -16.20 -2.90 -1.71
N VAL A 96 -17.24 -2.15 -1.37
CA VAL A 96 -18.64 -2.55 -1.50
C VAL A 96 -19.22 -1.77 -2.68
N ILE A 97 -19.41 -2.45 -3.80
CA ILE A 97 -19.73 -1.84 -5.09
C ILE A 97 -21.19 -2.10 -5.41
N ILE A 98 -22.04 -1.07 -5.36
CA ILE A 98 -23.47 -1.22 -5.64
C ILE A 98 -23.72 -1.64 -7.10
N ASP A 99 -24.57 -2.65 -7.33
CA ASP A 99 -24.93 -3.16 -8.67
C ASP A 99 -26.15 -2.45 -9.28
N LYS A 100 -26.59 -1.35 -8.66
CA LYS A 100 -27.77 -0.57 -9.07
C LYS A 100 -27.50 0.35 -10.25
N PHE A 101 -26.27 0.83 -10.38
CA PHE A 101 -25.82 1.73 -11.44
C PHE A 101 -24.30 1.69 -11.58
N PHE A 102 -23.80 2.22 -12.70
CA PHE A 102 -22.38 2.49 -12.92
C PHE A 102 -22.21 3.89 -13.51
N THR A 103 -21.01 4.46 -13.37
CA THR A 103 -20.64 5.74 -13.99
C THR A 103 -19.81 5.46 -15.24
N LEU A 104 -20.06 6.20 -16.31
CA LEU A 104 -19.25 6.17 -17.52
C LEU A 104 -18.27 7.35 -17.54
N GLU A 105 -17.04 7.10 -17.96
CA GLU A 105 -16.07 8.16 -18.25
C GLU A 105 -16.49 8.96 -19.48
N GLN A 106 -16.40 10.29 -19.40
CA GLN A 106 -16.63 11.14 -20.57
C GLN A 106 -15.58 10.84 -21.67
N PRO A 107 -15.93 10.83 -22.96
CA PRO A 107 -17.18 11.32 -23.54
C PRO A 107 -18.27 10.25 -23.74
N GLN A 108 -18.17 9.08 -23.09
CA GLN A 108 -19.19 8.04 -23.23
C GLN A 108 -20.56 8.53 -22.77
N THR A 109 -21.62 8.01 -23.41
CA THR A 109 -23.00 8.33 -23.07
C THR A 109 -23.80 7.05 -22.78
N PRO A 110 -24.61 7.01 -21.71
CA PRO A 110 -25.37 5.82 -21.36
C PRO A 110 -26.57 5.65 -22.30
N LYS A 111 -26.74 4.43 -22.86
CA LYS A 111 -27.92 4.09 -23.67
C LYS A 111 -29.23 4.20 -22.89
N SER A 112 -29.20 3.83 -21.62
CA SER A 112 -30.32 3.95 -20.68
C SER A 112 -29.83 4.63 -19.41
N PRO A 113 -29.97 5.96 -19.29
CA PRO A 113 -29.51 6.69 -18.12
C PRO A 113 -30.25 6.26 -16.85
N TYR A 114 -29.49 6.01 -15.78
CA TYR A 114 -30.05 5.76 -14.46
C TYR A 114 -30.89 6.96 -13.99
N LYS A 115 -32.07 6.69 -13.43
CA LYS A 115 -33.07 7.71 -13.06
C LYS A 115 -33.05 8.09 -11.58
N GLY A 116 -32.33 7.34 -10.75
CA GLY A 116 -32.18 7.62 -9.33
C GLY A 116 -31.12 8.68 -9.04
N ASN A 117 -30.70 8.76 -7.77
CA ASN A 117 -29.63 9.64 -7.33
C ASN A 117 -28.44 8.81 -6.84
N PRO A 118 -27.42 8.60 -7.69
CA PRO A 118 -26.25 7.79 -7.35
C PRO A 118 -25.56 8.15 -6.04
N THR A 119 -25.48 9.43 -5.70
CA THR A 119 -24.82 9.86 -4.45
C THR A 119 -25.68 9.50 -3.24
N GLN A 120 -27.00 9.70 -3.33
CA GLN A 120 -27.92 9.30 -2.26
C GLN A 120 -27.94 7.79 -2.08
N ASP A 121 -27.97 7.01 -3.17
CA ASP A 121 -27.92 5.55 -3.11
C ASP A 121 -26.65 5.05 -2.38
N LEU A 122 -25.49 5.70 -2.58
CA LEU A 122 -24.28 5.36 -1.83
C LEU A 122 -24.32 5.80 -0.35
N LEU A 123 -24.96 6.93 -0.04
CA LEU A 123 -25.18 7.35 1.35
C LEU A 123 -26.08 6.35 2.09
N ASP A 124 -27.12 5.87 1.42
CA ASP A 124 -28.04 4.86 1.96
C ASP A 124 -27.32 3.52 2.14
N LEU A 125 -26.56 3.06 1.14
CA LEU A 125 -25.70 1.87 1.23
C LEU A 125 -24.72 1.98 2.40
N ARG A 126 -24.10 3.16 2.58
CA ARG A 126 -23.18 3.41 3.69
C ARG A 126 -23.89 3.26 5.03
N LYS A 127 -25.05 3.91 5.19
CA LYS A 127 -25.83 3.84 6.43
C LYS A 127 -26.23 2.41 6.75
N GLU A 128 -26.74 1.67 5.77
CA GLU A 128 -27.12 0.27 5.92
C GLU A 128 -25.92 -0.62 6.27
N SER A 129 -24.75 -0.35 5.67
CA SER A 129 -23.50 -1.02 6.03
C SER A 129 -23.09 -0.74 7.47
N GLU A 130 -23.19 0.51 7.94
CA GLU A 130 -22.90 0.89 9.33
C GLU A 130 -23.79 0.11 10.31
N GLU A 131 -25.10 0.06 10.06
CA GLU A 131 -26.08 -0.67 10.90
C GLU A 131 -25.86 -2.19 10.84
N SER A 132 -25.61 -2.74 9.66
CA SER A 132 -25.35 -4.17 9.44
C SER A 132 -24.11 -4.65 10.18
N LEU A 133 -23.04 -3.86 10.17
CA LEU A 133 -21.78 -4.17 10.85
C LEU A 133 -21.92 -4.15 12.37
N GLU A 134 -22.63 -3.16 12.92
CA GLU A 134 -22.92 -3.08 14.36
C GLU A 134 -23.75 -4.29 14.84
N ALA A 135 -24.76 -4.67 14.07
CA ALA A 135 -25.59 -5.83 14.38
C ALA A 135 -24.82 -7.16 14.27
N ALA A 136 -23.94 -7.30 13.27
CA ALA A 136 -23.19 -8.52 13.03
C ALA A 136 -21.99 -8.71 13.99
N PHE A 137 -21.38 -7.61 14.42
CA PHE A 137 -20.18 -7.62 15.27
C PHE A 137 -20.37 -6.75 16.52
N PRO A 138 -21.27 -7.12 17.45
CA PRO A 138 -21.65 -6.27 18.59
C PRO A 138 -20.50 -5.98 19.59
N LYS A 139 -19.41 -6.75 19.53
CA LYS A 139 -18.20 -6.53 20.35
C LYS A 139 -17.07 -5.80 19.60
N ALA A 140 -17.22 -5.57 18.30
CA ALA A 140 -16.26 -4.82 17.50
C ALA A 140 -16.59 -3.33 17.57
N THR A 141 -15.58 -2.49 17.40
CA THR A 141 -15.74 -1.06 17.22
C THR A 141 -15.99 -0.78 15.75
N VAL A 142 -17.13 -0.15 15.44
CA VAL A 142 -17.47 0.35 14.11
C VAL A 142 -17.26 1.87 14.11
N ASP A 143 -16.12 2.32 13.61
CA ASP A 143 -15.80 3.75 13.49
C ASP A 143 -16.34 4.32 12.18
N LYS A 144 -17.32 5.20 12.35
CA LYS A 144 -18.06 5.88 11.29
C LYS A 144 -17.49 7.26 10.97
N LYS A 145 -16.42 7.72 11.64
CA LYS A 145 -15.89 9.10 11.47
C LYS A 145 -15.24 9.33 10.11
N GLY A 146 -14.64 8.29 9.52
CA GLY A 146 -14.01 8.37 8.21
C GLY A 146 -14.98 8.82 7.12
N SER A 147 -14.58 9.78 6.29
CA SER A 147 -15.47 10.31 5.24
C SER A 147 -15.64 9.34 4.06
N LYS A 148 -14.65 8.49 3.80
CA LYS A 148 -14.60 7.59 2.62
C LYS A 148 -14.83 6.12 2.94
N SER A 149 -14.69 5.73 4.20
CA SER A 149 -14.83 4.34 4.64
C SER A 149 -15.48 4.23 6.02
N ILE A 150 -15.89 3.03 6.37
CA ILE A 150 -16.30 2.61 7.72
C ILE A 150 -15.21 1.66 8.22
N ALA A 151 -14.53 2.05 9.29
CA ALA A 151 -13.52 1.20 9.90
C ALA A 151 -14.19 0.24 10.88
N ILE A 152 -13.90 -1.07 10.78
CA ILE A 152 -14.33 -2.05 11.78
C ILE A 152 -13.12 -2.84 12.30
N GLU A 153 -12.99 -2.91 13.63
CA GLU A 153 -11.93 -3.66 14.29
C GLU A 153 -12.32 -4.12 15.71
N GLY A 154 -11.54 -5.04 16.28
CA GLY A 154 -11.75 -5.53 17.64
C GLY A 154 -12.83 -6.61 17.78
N GLY A 155 -13.21 -6.90 19.02
CA GLY A 155 -14.10 -8.01 19.34
C GLY A 155 -13.50 -9.35 18.89
N SER A 156 -14.16 -10.02 17.93
CA SER A 156 -13.67 -11.28 17.36
C SER A 156 -12.84 -11.10 16.09
N LEU A 157 -12.68 -9.87 15.59
CA LEU A 157 -11.86 -9.56 14.42
C LEU A 157 -10.41 -9.34 14.87
N THR A 158 -9.48 -10.07 14.25
CA THR A 158 -8.04 -9.92 14.52
C THR A 158 -7.39 -8.86 13.63
N ARG A 159 -8.15 -8.23 12.74
CA ARG A 159 -7.67 -7.26 11.75
C ARG A 159 -8.70 -6.15 11.59
N LYS A 160 -8.20 -4.94 11.38
CA LYS A 160 -9.01 -3.81 10.94
C LYS A 160 -9.38 -3.98 9.47
N VAL A 161 -10.66 -3.78 9.17
CA VAL A 161 -11.19 -3.79 7.80
C VAL A 161 -11.84 -2.44 7.55
N ASP A 162 -11.45 -1.79 6.46
CA ASP A 162 -12.03 -0.53 6.02
C ASP A 162 -13.04 -0.81 4.91
N VAL A 163 -14.33 -0.67 5.22
CA VAL A 163 -15.43 -0.90 4.29
C VAL A 163 -15.67 0.36 3.49
N VAL A 164 -15.61 0.27 2.16
CA VAL A 164 -15.60 1.42 1.23
C VAL A 164 -16.82 1.35 0.30
N PRO A 165 -17.91 2.08 0.60
CA PRO A 165 -19.08 2.19 -0.28
C PRO A 165 -18.71 2.86 -1.60
N SER A 166 -19.06 2.23 -2.71
CA SER A 166 -18.64 2.64 -4.05
C SER A 166 -19.58 2.15 -5.15
N ASN A 167 -19.38 2.65 -6.38
CA ASN A 167 -20.01 2.13 -7.59
C ASN A 167 -18.98 1.90 -8.69
N TRP A 168 -19.30 1.07 -9.69
CA TRP A 168 -18.42 0.86 -10.84
C TRP A 168 -18.22 2.16 -11.65
N TYR A 169 -16.98 2.39 -12.09
CA TYR A 169 -16.61 3.44 -13.04
C TYR A 169 -16.04 2.79 -14.30
N HIS A 170 -16.73 2.91 -15.42
CA HIS A 170 -16.29 2.36 -16.70
C HIS A 170 -15.48 3.41 -17.46
N THR A 171 -14.16 3.23 -17.45
CA THR A 171 -13.23 4.08 -18.22
C THR A 171 -13.45 3.89 -19.72
N ASN A 172 -12.97 4.85 -20.51
CA ASN A 172 -12.94 4.75 -21.97
C ASN A 172 -12.12 3.54 -22.40
N LYS A 173 -10.99 3.27 -21.71
CA LYS A 173 -10.14 2.10 -21.96
C LYS A 173 -10.86 0.77 -21.71
N TYR A 174 -11.69 0.68 -20.67
CA TYR A 174 -12.52 -0.50 -20.45
C TYR A 174 -13.54 -0.69 -21.57
N SER A 175 -14.18 0.39 -22.01
CA SER A 175 -15.13 0.38 -23.14
C SER A 175 -14.49 -0.07 -24.45
N GLU A 176 -13.25 0.37 -24.73
CA GLU A 176 -12.47 0.01 -25.91
C GLU A 176 -12.03 -1.45 -25.93
N THR A 177 -11.62 -1.98 -24.77
CA THR A 177 -10.87 -3.26 -24.70
C THR A 177 -11.66 -4.42 -24.11
N GLY A 178 -12.71 -4.12 -23.34
CA GLY A 178 -13.42 -5.10 -22.51
C GLY A 178 -12.60 -5.67 -21.34
N ASN A 179 -11.37 -5.18 -21.11
CA ASN A 179 -10.48 -5.72 -20.09
C ASN A 179 -10.78 -5.11 -18.71
N GLU A 180 -11.16 -5.95 -17.75
CA GLU A 180 -11.61 -5.54 -16.42
C GLU A 180 -10.58 -4.76 -15.60
N ILE A 181 -9.27 -4.87 -15.90
CA ILE A 181 -8.25 -4.07 -15.21
C ILE A 181 -8.46 -2.57 -15.37
N TYR A 182 -9.12 -2.16 -16.47
CA TYR A 182 -9.43 -0.76 -16.75
C TYR A 182 -10.74 -0.30 -16.11
N LYS A 183 -11.51 -1.19 -15.46
CA LYS A 183 -12.60 -0.72 -14.61
C LYS A 183 -12.01 0.09 -13.46
N GLY A 184 -12.66 1.19 -13.12
CA GLY A 184 -12.43 1.93 -11.90
C GLY A 184 -13.60 1.76 -10.95
N VAL A 185 -13.53 2.46 -9.83
CA VAL A 185 -14.64 2.65 -8.90
C VAL A 185 -14.81 4.15 -8.64
N GLN A 186 -16.02 4.57 -8.27
CA GLN A 186 -16.19 5.86 -7.60
C GLN A 186 -16.51 5.64 -6.13
N ILE A 187 -15.66 6.16 -5.26
CA ILE A 187 -15.77 6.03 -3.80
C ILE A 187 -16.60 7.20 -3.27
N LEU A 188 -17.57 6.91 -2.41
CA LEU A 188 -18.33 7.93 -1.71
C LEU A 188 -17.42 8.72 -0.76
N ASP A 189 -17.43 10.04 -0.85
CA ASP A 189 -17.02 10.91 0.25
C ASP A 189 -18.28 11.50 0.90
N LYS A 190 -18.56 11.13 2.16
CA LYS A 190 -19.76 11.64 2.86
C LYS A 190 -19.60 13.05 3.43
N SER A 191 -18.35 13.54 3.57
CA SER A 191 -18.10 14.87 4.15
C SER A 191 -18.42 15.98 3.15
N VAL A 192 -18.07 15.72 1.89
CA VAL A 192 -18.51 16.48 0.73
C VAL A 192 -19.26 15.47 -0.13
N PRO A 193 -20.60 15.34 0.01
CA PRO A 193 -21.42 14.29 -0.62
C PRO A 193 -21.18 14.16 -2.13
N CYS A 194 -20.14 13.44 -2.50
CA CYS A 194 -19.61 13.35 -3.85
C CYS A 194 -18.99 11.97 -4.06
N ARG A 195 -18.62 11.68 -5.30
CA ARG A 195 -18.10 10.38 -5.73
C ARG A 195 -16.75 10.58 -6.40
N LEU A 196 -15.71 10.04 -5.80
CA LEU A 196 -14.32 10.22 -6.21
C LEU A 196 -13.89 9.04 -7.07
N ALA A 197 -13.58 9.31 -8.35
CA ALA A 197 -13.10 8.27 -9.25
C ALA A 197 -11.71 7.77 -8.83
N ASN A 198 -11.51 6.46 -8.95
CA ASN A 198 -10.24 5.79 -8.67
C ASN A 198 -10.09 4.55 -9.58
N THR A 199 -8.85 4.17 -9.88
CA THR A 199 -8.50 3.03 -10.75
C THR A 199 -7.57 2.02 -10.04
N PRO A 200 -8.00 1.44 -8.90
CA PRO A 200 -7.14 0.61 -8.06
C PRO A 200 -6.66 -0.67 -8.78
N PHE A 201 -7.48 -1.24 -9.67
CA PHE A 201 -7.15 -2.46 -10.39
C PHE A 201 -6.07 -2.20 -11.46
N LEU A 202 -6.16 -1.07 -12.17
CA LEU A 202 -5.13 -0.64 -13.11
C LEU A 202 -3.81 -0.33 -12.40
N HIS A 203 -3.88 0.37 -11.26
CA HIS A 203 -2.72 0.61 -10.42
C HIS A 203 -2.03 -0.71 -10.02
N ASN A 204 -2.80 -1.68 -9.51
CA ASN A 204 -2.26 -2.99 -9.12
C ASN A 204 -1.67 -3.75 -10.31
N ALA A 205 -2.30 -3.70 -11.48
CA ALA A 205 -1.79 -4.34 -12.70
C ALA A 205 -0.43 -3.75 -13.13
N TRP A 206 -0.26 -2.43 -13.02
CA TRP A 206 1.02 -1.78 -13.31
C TRP A 206 2.11 -2.12 -12.29
N ILE A 207 1.76 -2.18 -11.00
CA ILE A 207 2.70 -2.63 -9.96
C ILE A 207 3.12 -4.08 -10.22
N GLU A 208 2.19 -4.99 -10.52
CA GLU A 208 2.50 -6.38 -10.85
C GLU A 208 3.41 -6.48 -12.07
N HIS A 209 3.08 -5.76 -13.15
CA HIS A 209 3.88 -5.76 -14.37
C HIS A 209 5.31 -5.29 -14.12
N LYS A 210 5.49 -4.13 -13.47
CA LYS A 210 6.81 -3.56 -13.20
C LYS A 210 7.59 -4.38 -12.16
N ASP A 211 6.92 -4.96 -11.17
CA ASP A 211 7.58 -5.87 -10.22
C ASP A 211 8.06 -7.15 -10.90
N GLY A 212 7.28 -7.68 -11.85
CA GLY A 212 7.66 -8.84 -12.68
C GLY A 212 8.92 -8.59 -13.51
N ILE A 213 9.00 -7.46 -14.24
CA ILE A 213 10.19 -7.13 -15.03
C ILE A 213 11.42 -6.79 -14.17
N THR A 214 11.21 -6.34 -12.93
CA THR A 214 12.29 -6.04 -11.97
C THR A 214 12.59 -7.20 -11.03
N SER A 215 12.03 -8.39 -11.26
CA SER A 215 12.24 -9.60 -10.43
C SER A 215 12.00 -9.35 -8.93
N GLY A 216 10.96 -8.59 -8.59
CA GLY A 216 10.62 -8.23 -7.21
C GLY A 216 11.25 -6.94 -6.69
N GLY A 217 12.08 -6.27 -7.49
CA GLY A 217 12.82 -5.06 -7.11
C GLY A 217 11.92 -3.89 -6.73
N LEU A 218 10.83 -3.68 -7.48
CA LEU A 218 9.86 -2.61 -7.19
C LEU A 218 9.24 -2.77 -5.81
N ARG A 219 8.66 -3.93 -5.48
CA ARG A 219 8.02 -4.14 -4.19
C ARG A 219 9.00 -4.04 -3.03
N LYS A 220 10.25 -4.48 -3.22
CA LYS A 220 11.34 -4.28 -2.24
C LYS A 220 11.57 -2.78 -1.98
N ALA A 221 11.72 -1.97 -3.03
CA ALA A 221 11.89 -0.52 -2.91
C ALA A 221 10.69 0.15 -2.20
N CYS A 222 9.47 -0.22 -2.59
CA CYS A 222 8.24 0.26 -1.95
C CYS A 222 8.22 -0.04 -0.44
N ARG A 223 8.48 -1.30 -0.04
CA ARG A 223 8.45 -1.70 1.38
C ARG A 223 9.57 -1.07 2.20
N LEU A 224 10.76 -0.88 1.62
CA LEU A 224 11.86 -0.14 2.25
C LEU A 224 11.45 1.31 2.56
N MET A 225 11.03 2.07 1.55
CA MET A 225 10.71 3.49 1.73
C MET A 225 9.48 3.70 2.62
N LYS A 226 8.48 2.81 2.53
CA LYS A 226 7.34 2.80 3.45
C LYS A 226 7.76 2.48 4.88
N SER A 227 8.72 1.58 5.07
CA SER A 227 9.28 1.27 6.39
C SER A 227 9.96 2.48 7.01
N LEU A 228 10.74 3.24 6.23
CA LEU A 228 11.35 4.49 6.68
C LEU A 228 10.31 5.55 7.06
N LYS A 229 9.25 5.70 6.25
CA LYS A 229 8.11 6.56 6.61
C LYS A 229 7.48 6.11 7.93
N TYR A 230 7.24 4.82 8.11
CA TYR A 230 6.62 4.33 9.34
C TYR A 230 7.48 4.58 10.58
N ASP A 231 8.80 4.47 10.42
CA ASP A 231 9.76 4.65 11.50
C ASP A 231 10.12 6.13 11.77
N SER A 232 9.58 7.07 10.97
CA SER A 232 9.84 8.51 11.06
C SER A 232 8.56 9.33 10.93
N GLU A 233 8.16 10.01 12.01
CA GLU A 233 6.99 10.90 12.02
C GLU A 233 7.17 12.13 11.11
N LYS A 234 8.39 12.37 10.62
CA LYS A 234 8.71 13.54 9.81
C LYS A 234 8.19 13.42 8.39
N ILE A 235 8.17 12.23 7.80
CA ILE A 235 7.96 12.04 6.36
C ILE A 235 6.50 12.32 5.98
N ASP A 236 6.28 13.49 5.39
CA ASP A 236 4.98 13.95 4.89
C ASP A 236 4.77 13.53 3.41
N LEU A 237 4.70 12.22 3.19
CA LEU A 237 4.32 11.59 1.92
C LEU A 237 3.33 10.46 2.18
N SER A 238 2.29 10.30 1.37
CA SER A 238 1.39 9.15 1.54
C SER A 238 2.05 7.84 1.12
N SER A 239 1.47 6.69 1.50
CA SER A 239 1.93 5.40 0.97
C SER A 239 1.82 5.34 -0.56
N TYR A 240 0.80 5.99 -1.12
CA TYR A 240 0.57 6.04 -2.55
C TYR A 240 1.67 6.85 -3.26
N ASP A 241 2.09 7.97 -2.68
CA ASP A 241 3.18 8.79 -3.22
C ASP A 241 4.51 8.03 -3.20
N ILE A 242 4.83 7.33 -2.11
CA ILE A 242 6.05 6.52 -2.00
C ILE A 242 6.09 5.40 -3.05
N VAL A 243 4.97 4.68 -3.23
CA VAL A 243 4.86 3.63 -4.26
C VAL A 243 5.00 4.25 -5.65
N SER A 244 4.42 5.42 -5.89
CA SER A 244 4.51 6.12 -7.17
C SER A 244 5.94 6.60 -7.45
N ILE A 245 6.67 7.10 -6.44
CA ILE A 245 8.10 7.44 -6.56
C ILE A 245 8.91 6.19 -6.97
N ALA A 246 8.72 5.07 -6.26
CA ALA A 246 9.40 3.81 -6.59
C ALA A 246 9.08 3.32 -8.01
N PHE A 247 7.83 3.47 -8.44
CA PHE A 247 7.34 3.06 -9.76
C PHE A 247 8.03 3.80 -10.91
N ASN A 248 8.48 5.04 -10.69
CA ASN A 248 9.15 5.83 -11.73
C ASN A 248 10.68 5.63 -11.77
N MET A 249 11.25 4.77 -10.91
CA MET A 249 12.66 4.37 -11.00
C MET A 249 12.92 3.54 -12.26
N GLU A 250 14.12 3.67 -12.86
CA GLU A 250 14.48 2.89 -14.03
C GLU A 250 14.60 1.40 -13.70
N ASP A 251 14.04 0.53 -14.55
CA ASP A 251 13.90 -0.90 -14.26
C ASP A 251 15.24 -1.59 -13.97
N TYR A 252 16.30 -1.23 -14.70
CA TYR A 252 17.63 -1.83 -14.53
C TYR A 252 18.25 -1.53 -13.14
N LYS A 253 17.84 -0.44 -12.47
CA LYS A 253 18.30 -0.12 -11.11
C LYS A 253 17.59 -0.96 -10.05
N LEU A 254 16.40 -1.48 -10.37
CA LEU A 254 15.61 -2.33 -9.48
C LEU A 254 15.81 -3.82 -9.77
N SER A 255 16.18 -4.19 -11.01
CA SER A 255 16.45 -5.56 -11.44
C SER A 255 17.84 -6.06 -11.01
N LEU A 256 18.07 -6.12 -9.69
CA LEU A 256 19.33 -6.57 -9.12
C LEU A 256 19.30 -8.07 -8.76
N PRO A 257 20.44 -8.78 -8.83
CA PRO A 257 20.53 -10.17 -8.40
C PRO A 257 20.10 -10.37 -6.94
N ARG A 258 19.69 -11.60 -6.61
CA ARG A 258 19.38 -11.99 -5.22
C ARG A 258 20.58 -11.72 -4.32
N GLY A 259 20.36 -11.11 -3.15
CA GLY A 259 21.42 -10.71 -2.22
C GLY A 259 21.93 -9.28 -2.39
N SER A 260 21.46 -8.54 -3.41
CA SER A 260 21.87 -7.17 -3.70
C SER A 260 20.93 -6.10 -3.11
N GLU A 261 20.25 -6.40 -1.99
CA GLU A 261 19.30 -5.50 -1.33
C GLU A 261 19.92 -4.13 -0.97
N LEU A 262 21.20 -4.07 -0.61
CA LEU A 262 21.91 -2.79 -0.39
C LEU A 262 22.00 -1.93 -1.66
N GLY A 263 22.00 -2.55 -2.83
CA GLY A 263 21.94 -1.86 -4.12
C GLY A 263 20.57 -1.20 -4.36
N ILE A 264 19.48 -1.83 -3.91
CA ILE A 264 18.14 -1.23 -3.98
C ILE A 264 18.06 -0.01 -3.05
N LEU A 265 18.65 -0.09 -1.84
CA LEU A 265 18.77 1.08 -0.96
C LEU A 265 19.49 2.24 -1.66
N ALA A 266 20.63 1.96 -2.28
CA ALA A 266 21.39 2.96 -3.03
C ALA A 266 20.56 3.55 -4.19
N ALA A 267 19.90 2.70 -4.98
CA ALA A 267 19.03 3.13 -6.08
C ALA A 267 17.89 4.04 -5.61
N CYS A 268 17.24 3.72 -4.48
CA CYS A 268 16.19 4.57 -3.91
C CYS A 268 16.75 5.94 -3.49
N LEU A 269 17.92 5.96 -2.82
CA LEU A 269 18.57 7.19 -2.39
C LEU A 269 18.96 8.08 -3.58
N ASP A 270 19.61 7.51 -4.59
CA ASP A 270 20.05 8.23 -5.78
C ASP A 270 18.88 8.79 -6.57
N TYR A 271 17.81 8.00 -6.74
CA TYR A 271 16.61 8.47 -7.43
C TYR A 271 15.92 9.61 -6.67
N CYS A 272 15.80 9.52 -5.34
CA CYS A 272 15.24 10.61 -4.55
C CYS A 272 16.08 11.88 -4.65
N ARG A 273 17.43 11.77 -4.61
CA ARG A 273 18.34 12.91 -4.82
C ARG A 273 18.17 13.54 -6.21
N ASN A 274 17.99 12.74 -7.25
CA ASN A 274 17.72 13.25 -8.60
C ASN A 274 16.41 14.05 -8.64
N LEU A 275 15.34 13.54 -8.03
CA LEU A 275 14.07 14.27 -7.92
C LEU A 275 14.19 15.56 -7.08
N GLN A 276 15.07 15.61 -6.09
CA GLN A 276 15.33 16.84 -5.33
C GLN A 276 16.02 17.90 -6.19
N ALA A 277 17.08 17.49 -6.90
CA ALA A 277 17.94 18.37 -7.69
C ALA A 277 17.29 18.86 -8.99
N ASP A 278 16.45 18.04 -9.61
CA ASP A 278 15.82 18.32 -10.89
C ASP A 278 14.30 18.49 -10.74
N SER A 279 13.85 19.76 -10.78
CA SER A 279 12.42 20.08 -10.73
C SER A 279 11.66 19.65 -11.98
N VAL A 280 12.31 19.60 -13.15
CA VAL A 280 11.70 19.15 -14.40
C VAL A 280 11.41 17.66 -14.31
N LEU A 281 12.40 16.85 -13.91
CA LEU A 281 12.19 15.43 -13.66
C LEU A 281 11.11 15.20 -12.60
N ARG A 282 11.19 15.88 -11.46
CA ARG A 282 10.22 15.74 -10.37
C ARG A 282 8.78 16.04 -10.80
N ASN A 283 8.58 17.07 -11.60
CA ASN A 283 7.26 17.46 -12.08
C ASN A 283 6.80 16.61 -13.28
N SER A 284 7.66 15.76 -13.84
CA SER A 284 7.35 14.91 -14.99
C SER A 284 6.73 13.55 -14.62
N ILE A 285 6.99 13.05 -13.41
CA ILE A 285 6.61 11.67 -13.05
C ILE A 285 5.12 11.54 -12.72
N ASP A 286 4.53 10.42 -13.17
CA ASP A 286 3.11 10.11 -13.00
C ASP A 286 2.90 9.03 -11.94
N VAL A 287 1.70 9.00 -11.36
CA VAL A 287 1.28 7.85 -10.55
C VAL A 287 1.09 6.62 -11.44
N PRO A 288 1.11 5.38 -10.92
CA PRO A 288 1.17 4.18 -11.77
C PRO A 288 0.05 4.03 -12.80
N ASP A 289 -1.15 4.50 -12.49
CA ASP A 289 -2.31 4.49 -13.39
C ASP A 289 -2.41 5.74 -14.28
N GLY A 290 -1.46 6.68 -14.18
CA GLY A 290 -1.28 7.80 -15.12
C GLY A 290 -2.27 8.95 -14.99
N HIS A 291 -3.19 8.93 -14.02
CA HIS A 291 -4.25 9.94 -13.95
C HIS A 291 -3.81 11.30 -13.39
N ARG A 292 -2.62 11.37 -12.76
CA ARG A 292 -2.04 12.62 -12.24
C ARG A 292 -0.52 12.53 -12.12
N LYS A 293 0.11 13.70 -11.96
CA LYS A 293 1.51 13.79 -11.52
C LYS A 293 1.63 13.39 -10.05
N VAL A 294 2.77 12.80 -9.69
CA VAL A 294 3.07 12.44 -8.29
C VAL A 294 3.14 13.71 -7.44
N PHE A 295 3.88 14.72 -7.93
CA PHE A 295 4.07 16.02 -7.32
C PHE A 295 3.11 17.05 -7.92
N SER A 296 1.85 16.99 -7.51
CA SER A 296 0.82 17.98 -7.84
C SER A 296 0.19 18.55 -6.56
N GLU A 297 -0.57 19.64 -6.70
CA GLU A 297 -1.24 20.29 -5.56
C GLU A 297 -2.07 19.29 -4.74
N GLY A 298 -1.96 19.34 -3.41
CA GLY A 298 -2.65 18.43 -2.49
C GLY A 298 -2.04 17.02 -2.36
N HIS A 299 -0.91 16.74 -3.02
CA HIS A 299 -0.25 15.43 -3.00
C HIS A 299 1.22 15.53 -2.53
N ALA A 300 2.12 14.71 -3.08
CA ALA A 300 3.52 14.68 -2.69
C ALA A 300 4.16 16.07 -2.77
N THR A 301 4.92 16.44 -1.73
CA THR A 301 5.62 17.72 -1.67
C THR A 301 7.13 17.53 -1.76
N LEU A 302 7.84 18.57 -2.20
CA LEU A 302 9.31 18.58 -2.15
C LEU A 302 9.82 18.43 -0.71
N ASN A 303 9.11 19.00 0.27
CA ASN A 303 9.45 18.83 1.67
C ASN A 303 9.35 17.36 2.12
N GLY A 304 8.26 16.67 1.77
CA GLY A 304 8.08 15.24 2.00
C GLY A 304 9.19 14.40 1.37
N LEU A 305 9.56 14.71 0.12
CA LEU A 305 10.69 14.07 -0.58
C LEU A 305 12.02 14.32 0.15
N ASN A 306 12.26 15.54 0.63
CA ASN A 306 13.47 15.87 1.37
C ASN A 306 13.60 15.05 2.65
N GLN A 307 12.50 14.88 3.38
CA GLN A 307 12.46 14.09 4.61
C GLN A 307 12.71 12.60 4.32
N LEU A 308 12.11 12.04 3.26
CA LEU A 308 12.36 10.65 2.85
C LEU A 308 13.82 10.45 2.43
N THR A 309 14.38 11.40 1.67
CA THR A 309 15.77 11.35 1.23
C THR A 309 16.74 11.38 2.40
N ALA A 310 16.47 12.22 3.41
CA ALA A 310 17.28 12.27 4.62
C ALA A 310 17.26 10.96 5.42
N GLU A 311 16.11 10.27 5.50
CA GLU A 311 16.04 8.96 6.16
C GLU A 311 16.76 7.86 5.37
N LEU A 312 16.68 7.87 4.03
CA LEU A 312 17.45 6.98 3.17
C LEU A 312 18.96 7.20 3.33
N GLU A 313 19.40 8.46 3.35
CA GLU A 313 20.79 8.83 3.56
C GLU A 313 21.29 8.44 4.95
N SER A 314 20.49 8.68 5.99
CA SER A 314 20.80 8.23 7.35
C SER A 314 20.99 6.71 7.41
N LEU A 315 20.07 5.94 6.81
CA LEU A 315 20.20 4.48 6.79
C LEU A 315 21.44 4.01 6.01
N SER A 316 21.72 4.64 4.86
CA SER A 316 22.92 4.34 4.06
C SER A 316 24.22 4.61 4.86
N ASN A 317 24.28 5.73 5.57
CA ASN A 317 25.40 6.09 6.43
C ASN A 317 25.59 5.12 7.61
N ASP A 318 24.49 4.63 8.20
CA ASP A 318 24.54 3.64 9.27
C ASP A 318 25.10 2.29 8.77
N VAL A 319 24.65 1.83 7.59
CA VAL A 319 25.20 0.63 6.92
C VAL A 319 26.70 0.79 6.65
N LEU A 320 27.13 1.92 6.09
CA LEU A 320 28.55 2.17 5.80
C LEU A 320 29.41 2.17 7.07
N ARG A 321 28.93 2.82 8.14
CA ARG A 321 29.63 2.90 9.43
C ARG A 321 29.79 1.54 10.09
N GLU A 322 28.73 0.74 10.08
CA GLU A 322 28.73 -0.62 10.67
C GLU A 322 29.62 -1.58 9.87
N ASN A 323 29.60 -1.50 8.54
CA ASN A 323 30.48 -2.27 7.67
C ASN A 323 31.96 -1.90 7.91
N TYR A 324 32.29 -0.60 8.00
CA TYR A 324 33.65 -0.15 8.28
C TYR A 324 34.18 -0.70 9.62
N ARG A 325 33.36 -0.66 10.68
CA ARG A 325 33.72 -1.24 11.98
C ARG A 325 34.01 -2.75 11.88
N SER A 326 33.25 -3.46 11.05
CA SER A 326 33.42 -4.90 10.84
C SER A 326 34.72 -5.20 10.09
N PHE A 327 35.03 -4.44 9.02
CA PHE A 327 36.29 -4.58 8.30
C PHE A 327 37.52 -4.24 9.17
N LYS A 328 37.42 -3.21 10.03
CA LYS A 328 38.49 -2.86 10.96
C LYS A 328 38.78 -4.00 11.94
N LYS A 329 37.75 -4.61 12.55
CA LYS A 329 37.91 -5.78 13.42
C LYS A 329 38.57 -6.97 12.70
N LEU A 330 38.20 -7.21 11.45
CA LEU A 330 38.81 -8.27 10.64
C LEU A 330 40.28 -7.98 10.34
N ALA A 331 40.64 -6.72 10.09
CA ALA A 331 42.03 -6.31 9.88
C ALA A 331 42.86 -6.49 11.16
N GLU A 332 42.32 -6.09 12.32
CA GLU A 332 42.96 -6.24 13.63
C GLU A 332 43.11 -7.71 14.08
N ALA A 333 42.23 -8.60 13.60
CA ALA A 333 42.27 -10.03 13.92
C ALA A 333 43.21 -10.86 13.02
N ARG A 334 43.89 -10.24 12.03
CA ARG A 334 44.88 -10.94 11.21
C ARG A 334 46.15 -11.16 12.04
N VAL A 335 46.56 -12.42 12.14
CA VAL A 335 47.88 -12.79 12.65
C VAL A 335 48.92 -12.43 11.57
N GLU A 336 49.94 -11.66 11.92
CA GLU A 336 51.12 -11.47 11.08
C GLU A 336 51.86 -12.81 11.00
N TYR A 337 52.03 -13.33 9.79
CA TYR A 337 52.78 -14.57 9.53
C TYR A 337 54.26 -14.28 9.28
#